data_AF-A0A8H3FFA7-F1
#
_entry.id   AF-A0A8H3FFA7-F1
#
_cell.length_a   1.000
_cell.length_b   1.000
_cell.length_c   1.000
_cell.angle_alpha   90.00
_cell.angle_beta   90.00
_cell.angle_gamma   90.00
#
_symmetry.space_group_name_H-M   'P 1'
#
loop_
_entity.id
_entity.type
_entity.pdbx_description
1 polymer ?
#
loop_
_entity_poly.entity_id
_entity_poly.type
_entity_poly.pdbx_seq_one_letter_code
_entity_poly.pdbx_strand_id
1 'polypeptide(L)'
;MAYTDDAVKAKLSALNETQESIVTVAQWVMFHRRHADRTGTLWLQRLKDSGSNKRLNLIYLANEVAQQSKARRKDDFLIAFSPIIAEATAISYKGATNEVQQKLRRVVEVWRQRQIFETTIQEAIEARIDELDKTRSSGKKPLGGSLFSGSSGPSAPSEIEPLVPLQIAVSKAAALTISAVPTADSEYDKLTDPSKLPPTPPVHAARLSALLKNLANAEGAVSESIKARRGLIAGLESIIETNRTALASEEAQKETLITRKNVIEAKKREVEDGIMRGLSAPSTPVVAHGSPISDPRTNGRIISPNDNASVEPERPDVEELTPPPPESRTPAGSPATATPAAPPTHVQPSPFSHHAPIAPPTAGADLLSSLSMPPVRHYPGTPGSAGGGVAKKRKVDDDYPDFGSGEDAMADLDEDVAELLRAESGGVR
;
A
#
# COMPACT_ATOMS: atom_id res chain seq x y z
N MET A 1 24.81 30.30 -17.39
CA MET A 1 24.73 29.34 -18.50
C MET A 1 23.32 29.40 -19.07
N ALA A 2 23.17 29.66 -20.37
CA ALA A 2 21.86 29.83 -21.01
C ALA A 2 21.05 28.51 -21.01
N TYR A 3 19.72 28.62 -21.13
CA TYR A 3 18.86 27.47 -21.34
C TYR A 3 18.91 27.04 -22.81
N THR A 4 19.33 25.79 -23.04
CA THR A 4 19.17 25.09 -24.32
C THR A 4 18.81 23.64 -24.03
N ASP A 5 18.09 23.00 -24.96
CA ASP A 5 17.73 21.58 -24.83
C ASP A 5 18.97 20.69 -24.64
N ASP A 6 20.08 21.01 -25.30
CA ASP A 6 21.32 20.23 -25.19
C ASP A 6 22.04 20.46 -23.85
N ALA A 7 21.93 21.66 -23.26
CA ALA A 7 22.38 21.88 -21.89
C ALA A 7 21.56 21.05 -20.88
N VAL A 8 20.24 20.93 -21.08
CA VAL A 8 19.38 20.04 -20.28
C VAL A 8 19.80 18.58 -20.47
N LYS A 9 19.92 18.08 -21.71
CA LYS A 9 20.35 16.70 -21.99
C LYS A 9 21.72 16.37 -21.42
N ALA A 10 22.66 17.32 -21.46
CA ALA A 10 24.00 17.19 -20.88
C ALA A 10 23.93 17.09 -19.35
N LYS A 11 23.19 17.99 -18.68
CA LYS A 11 22.97 17.96 -17.22
C LYS A 11 22.32 16.64 -16.77
N LEU A 12 21.25 16.22 -17.44
CA LEU A 12 20.58 14.95 -17.15
C LEU A 12 21.49 13.74 -17.40
N SER A 13 22.39 13.79 -18.39
CA SER A 13 23.35 12.72 -18.66
C SER A 13 24.49 12.66 -17.64
N ALA A 14 24.99 13.81 -17.18
CA ALA A 14 26.03 13.92 -16.16
C ALA A 14 25.54 13.65 -14.71
N LEU A 15 24.22 13.70 -14.47
CA LEU A 15 23.60 13.43 -13.16
C LEU A 15 24.03 12.08 -12.57
N ASN A 16 24.60 12.08 -11.37
CA ASN A 16 24.95 10.85 -10.63
C ASN A 16 24.07 10.72 -9.36
N GLU A 17 24.41 9.80 -8.47
CA GLU A 17 23.62 9.51 -7.25
C GLU A 17 23.99 10.39 -6.04
N THR A 18 25.02 11.24 -6.15
CA THR A 18 25.42 12.10 -5.02
C THR A 18 24.44 13.24 -4.82
N GLN A 19 24.17 13.58 -3.55
CA GLN A 19 23.27 14.66 -3.19
C GLN A 19 23.71 16.00 -3.80
N GLU A 20 25.02 16.26 -3.88
CA GLU A 20 25.58 17.45 -4.51
C GLU A 20 25.23 17.54 -6.01
N SER A 21 25.35 16.42 -6.75
CA SER A 21 24.99 16.36 -8.17
C SER A 21 23.50 16.64 -8.37
N ILE A 22 22.65 15.99 -7.57
CA ILE A 22 21.19 16.12 -7.64
C ILE A 22 20.76 17.56 -7.31
N VAL A 23 21.23 18.12 -6.19
CA VAL A 23 20.89 19.48 -5.76
C VAL A 23 21.41 20.52 -6.74
N THR A 24 22.63 20.40 -7.24
CA THR A 24 23.21 21.36 -8.20
C THR A 24 22.45 21.37 -9.53
N VAL A 25 22.05 20.19 -10.03
CA VAL A 25 21.21 20.10 -11.24
C VAL A 25 19.80 20.64 -10.95
N ALA A 26 19.19 20.31 -9.80
CA ALA A 26 17.88 20.81 -9.40
C ALA A 26 17.84 22.34 -9.30
N GLN A 27 18.85 22.96 -8.70
CA GLN A 27 18.98 24.43 -8.62
C GLN A 27 19.04 25.08 -10.01
N TRP A 28 19.83 24.53 -10.93
CA TRP A 28 19.93 25.03 -12.30
C TRP A 28 18.63 24.87 -13.09
N VAL A 29 17.91 23.76 -12.89
CA VAL A 29 16.57 23.50 -13.45
C VAL A 29 15.55 24.48 -12.88
N MET A 30 15.52 24.68 -11.56
CA MET A 30 14.64 25.62 -10.85
C MET A 30 14.86 27.09 -11.24
N PHE A 31 16.10 27.48 -11.57
CA PHE A 31 16.40 28.80 -12.12
C PHE A 31 15.70 29.03 -13.47
N HIS A 32 15.60 27.99 -14.30
CA HIS A 32 14.99 28.03 -15.63
C HIS A 32 13.52 27.57 -15.68
N ARG A 33 12.77 27.69 -14.57
CA ARG A 33 11.35 27.27 -14.43
C ARG A 33 10.39 27.72 -15.54
N ARG A 34 10.70 28.81 -16.27
CA ARG A 34 9.93 29.25 -17.46
C ARG A 34 9.90 28.21 -18.58
N HIS A 35 10.77 27.20 -18.52
CA HIS A 35 10.84 26.08 -19.45
C HIS A 35 10.51 24.75 -18.75
N ALA A 36 9.66 24.77 -17.70
CA ALA A 36 9.29 23.58 -16.94
C ALA A 36 8.75 22.46 -17.82
N ASP A 37 7.78 22.74 -18.71
CA ASP A 37 7.19 21.74 -19.62
C ASP A 37 8.22 21.11 -20.56
N ARG A 38 9.11 21.94 -21.14
CA ARG A 38 10.18 21.46 -22.02
C ARG A 38 11.19 20.61 -21.25
N THR A 39 11.53 21.01 -20.03
CA THR A 39 12.45 20.28 -19.16
C THR A 39 11.84 18.95 -18.71
N GLY A 40 10.56 18.93 -18.32
CA GLY A 40 9.82 17.71 -17.96
C GLY A 40 9.73 16.72 -19.12
N THR A 41 9.50 17.22 -20.34
CA THR A 41 9.50 16.41 -21.58
C THR A 41 10.87 15.76 -21.82
N LEU A 42 11.94 16.56 -21.78
CA LEU A 42 13.32 16.06 -21.96
C LEU A 42 13.75 15.10 -20.85
N TRP A 43 13.30 15.34 -19.62
CA TRP A 43 13.50 14.44 -18.48
C TRP A 43 12.81 13.09 -18.68
N LEU A 44 11.54 13.07 -19.10
CA LEU A 44 10.80 11.84 -19.36
C LEU A 44 11.43 11.03 -20.49
N GLN A 45 11.82 11.70 -21.59
CA GLN A 45 12.57 11.06 -22.68
C GLN A 45 13.86 10.42 -22.14
N ARG A 46 14.67 11.20 -21.41
CA ARG A 46 15.94 10.68 -20.86
C ARG A 46 15.74 9.54 -19.87
N LEU A 47 14.63 9.51 -19.12
CA LEU A 47 14.26 8.43 -18.21
C LEU A 47 13.87 7.15 -18.96
N LYS A 48 13.10 7.26 -20.05
CA LYS A 48 12.80 6.15 -20.95
C LYS A 48 14.08 5.53 -21.51
N ASP A 49 15.00 6.37 -22.01
CA ASP A 49 16.30 5.99 -22.59
C ASP A 49 17.38 5.55 -21.57
N SER A 50 17.04 5.47 -20.28
CA SER A 50 17.99 5.18 -19.19
C SER A 50 17.79 3.78 -18.58
N GLY A 51 18.87 3.16 -18.10
CA GLY A 51 18.81 1.94 -17.29
C GLY A 51 18.40 2.19 -15.82
N SER A 52 18.04 1.13 -15.09
CA SER A 52 17.41 1.17 -13.75
C SER A 52 18.05 2.17 -12.76
N ASN A 53 19.38 2.09 -12.54
CA ASN A 53 20.07 2.99 -11.59
C ASN A 53 20.00 4.47 -12.04
N LYS A 54 20.09 4.72 -13.34
CA LYS A 54 20.00 6.07 -13.90
C LYS A 54 18.56 6.61 -13.83
N ARG A 55 17.55 5.76 -13.99
CA ARG A 55 16.13 6.12 -13.75
C ARG A 55 15.89 6.55 -12.30
N LEU A 56 16.46 5.83 -11.33
CA LEU A 56 16.38 6.21 -9.91
C LEU A 56 16.95 7.61 -9.66
N ASN A 57 18.14 7.93 -10.18
CA ASN A 57 18.74 9.26 -10.04
C ASN A 57 17.87 10.35 -10.68
N LEU A 58 17.23 10.07 -11.82
CA LEU A 58 16.29 10.99 -12.48
C LEU A 58 15.01 11.20 -11.64
N ILE A 59 14.50 10.17 -10.96
CA ILE A 59 13.39 10.29 -10.00
C ILE A 59 13.80 11.10 -8.77
N TYR A 60 15.02 10.94 -8.24
CA TYR A 60 15.54 11.79 -7.16
C TYR A 60 15.65 13.27 -7.58
N LEU A 61 16.09 13.55 -8.81
CA LEU A 61 16.08 14.91 -9.36
C LEU A 61 14.66 15.49 -9.47
N ALA A 62 13.70 14.72 -9.99
CA ALA A 62 12.30 15.17 -10.05
C ALA A 62 11.70 15.43 -8.67
N ASN A 63 12.02 14.57 -7.69
CA ASN A 63 11.65 14.76 -6.30
C ASN A 63 12.23 16.05 -5.71
N GLU A 64 13.53 16.31 -5.89
CA GLU A 64 14.18 17.55 -5.40
C GLU A 64 13.55 18.80 -6.03
N VAL A 65 13.34 18.79 -7.35
CA VAL A 65 12.71 19.90 -8.09
C VAL A 65 11.25 20.14 -7.66
N ALA A 66 10.46 19.08 -7.51
CA ALA A 66 9.05 19.18 -7.09
C ALA A 66 8.92 19.70 -5.65
N GLN A 67 9.75 19.20 -4.73
CA GLN A 67 9.78 19.68 -3.34
C GLN A 67 10.23 21.15 -3.26
N GLN A 68 11.29 21.54 -3.98
CA GLN A 68 11.72 22.94 -4.03
C GLN A 68 10.68 23.87 -4.70
N SER A 69 9.96 23.39 -5.71
CA SER A 69 8.84 24.12 -6.33
C SER A 69 7.74 24.42 -5.32
N LYS A 70 7.25 23.39 -4.62
CA LYS A 70 6.22 23.55 -3.59
C LYS A 70 6.68 24.45 -2.45
N ALA A 71 7.88 24.24 -1.91
CA ALA A 71 8.43 25.04 -0.82
C ALA A 71 8.59 26.52 -1.18
N ARG A 72 8.89 26.83 -2.46
CA ARG A 72 9.03 28.19 -2.98
C ARG A 72 7.72 28.77 -3.55
N ARG A 73 6.59 28.05 -3.45
CA ARG A 73 5.27 28.41 -4.03
C ARG A 73 5.37 28.77 -5.53
N LYS A 74 6.04 27.90 -6.28
CA LYS A 74 6.28 28.03 -7.72
C LYS A 74 5.87 26.74 -8.40
N ASP A 75 4.61 26.67 -8.81
CA ASP A 75 4.01 25.39 -9.18
C ASP A 75 4.32 24.99 -10.63
N ASP A 76 5.16 25.73 -11.35
CA ASP A 76 5.53 25.49 -12.76
C ASP A 76 5.96 24.02 -12.99
N PHE A 77 6.85 23.48 -12.14
CA PHE A 77 7.28 22.09 -12.25
C PHE A 77 6.29 21.08 -11.67
N LEU A 78 5.42 21.47 -10.73
CA LEU A 78 4.36 20.58 -10.25
C LEU A 78 3.35 20.33 -11.38
N ILE A 79 2.93 21.39 -12.06
CA ILE A 79 2.05 21.34 -13.24
C ILE A 79 2.71 20.52 -14.36
N ALA A 80 3.98 20.81 -14.69
CA ALA A 80 4.71 20.09 -15.74
C ALA A 80 4.95 18.59 -15.43
N PHE A 81 5.17 18.21 -14.16
CA PHE A 81 5.36 16.80 -13.78
C PHE A 81 4.05 16.04 -13.59
N SER A 82 2.96 16.70 -13.15
CA SER A 82 1.66 16.07 -12.87
C SER A 82 1.17 15.07 -13.95
N PRO A 83 1.14 15.40 -15.25
CA PRO A 83 0.65 14.45 -16.28
C PRO A 83 1.61 13.30 -16.58
N ILE A 84 2.90 13.41 -16.21
CA ILE A 84 3.96 12.45 -16.61
C ILE A 84 4.52 11.63 -15.46
N ILE A 85 4.37 12.06 -14.20
CA ILE A 85 5.04 11.45 -13.03
C ILE A 85 4.57 10.03 -12.75
N ALA A 86 3.29 9.73 -12.99
CA ALA A 86 2.73 8.38 -12.85
C ALA A 86 3.22 7.42 -13.95
N GLU A 87 3.57 7.93 -15.14
CA GLU A 87 4.20 7.12 -16.20
C GLU A 87 5.68 6.89 -15.90
N ALA A 88 6.39 7.96 -15.55
CA ALA A 88 7.81 7.94 -15.23
C ALA A 88 8.15 7.02 -14.05
N THR A 89 7.33 7.07 -12.99
CA THR A 89 7.51 6.20 -11.82
C THR A 89 7.27 4.74 -12.18
N ALA A 90 6.22 4.43 -12.95
CA ALA A 90 5.96 3.07 -13.44
C ALA A 90 7.09 2.53 -14.34
N ILE A 91 7.64 3.34 -15.24
CA ILE A 91 8.79 2.98 -16.10
C ILE A 91 10.07 2.77 -15.28
N SER A 92 10.24 3.53 -14.20
CA SER A 92 11.38 3.38 -13.27
C SER A 92 11.25 2.13 -12.40
N TYR A 93 10.02 1.75 -12.03
CA TYR A 93 9.71 0.60 -11.20
C TYR A 93 9.73 -0.73 -11.98
N LYS A 94 9.28 -0.72 -13.24
CA LYS A 94 9.20 -1.89 -14.12
C LYS A 94 10.60 -2.38 -14.51
N GLY A 95 10.93 -3.61 -14.10
CA GLY A 95 12.21 -4.26 -14.40
C GLY A 95 13.37 -3.83 -13.47
N ALA A 96 13.11 -3.02 -12.45
CA ALA A 96 14.11 -2.65 -11.45
C ALA A 96 14.39 -3.80 -10.45
N THR A 97 15.55 -3.73 -9.80
CA THR A 97 15.89 -4.60 -8.65
C THR A 97 15.00 -4.28 -7.45
N ASN A 98 14.83 -5.24 -6.53
CA ASN A 98 14.00 -5.02 -5.35
C ASN A 98 14.48 -3.83 -4.50
N GLU A 99 15.79 -3.64 -4.38
CA GLU A 99 16.41 -2.49 -3.69
C GLU A 99 16.02 -1.15 -4.34
N VAL A 100 16.11 -1.04 -5.67
CA VAL A 100 15.71 0.18 -6.40
C VAL A 100 14.20 0.42 -6.26
N GLN A 101 13.40 -0.63 -6.26
CA GLN A 101 11.95 -0.54 -6.05
C GLN A 101 11.58 -0.07 -4.64
N GLN A 102 12.27 -0.53 -3.60
CA GLN A 102 12.11 -0.01 -2.23
C GLN A 102 12.47 1.48 -2.17
N LYS A 103 13.58 1.88 -2.80
CA LYS A 103 13.99 3.30 -2.90
C LYS A 103 12.94 4.15 -3.63
N LEU A 104 12.36 3.66 -4.73
CA LEU A 104 11.26 4.33 -5.44
C LEU A 104 9.99 4.43 -4.59
N ARG A 105 9.56 3.35 -3.93
CA ARG A 105 8.41 3.37 -3.00
C ARG A 105 8.62 4.39 -1.88
N ARG A 106 9.85 4.54 -1.35
CA ARG A 106 10.17 5.57 -0.34
C ARG A 106 10.04 7.00 -0.88
N VAL A 107 10.33 7.25 -2.15
CA VAL A 107 10.10 8.57 -2.79
C VAL A 107 8.60 8.86 -2.90
N VAL A 108 7.80 7.88 -3.36
CA VAL A 108 6.34 8.01 -3.49
C VAL A 108 5.67 8.23 -2.12
N GLU A 109 6.14 7.55 -1.09
CA GLU A 109 5.73 7.78 0.30
C GLU A 109 6.00 9.24 0.73
N VAL A 110 7.19 9.76 0.43
CA VAL A 110 7.54 11.16 0.75
C VAL A 110 6.67 12.15 -0.02
N TRP A 111 6.26 11.84 -1.25
CA TRP A 111 5.28 12.65 -1.99
C TRP A 111 3.91 12.68 -1.31
N ARG A 112 3.40 11.53 -0.82
CA ARG A 112 2.15 11.47 -0.06
C ARG A 112 2.24 12.27 1.24
N GLN A 113 3.28 12.02 2.04
CA GLN A 113 3.51 12.66 3.35
C GLN A 113 3.67 14.18 3.25
N ARG A 114 4.32 14.68 2.19
CA ARG A 114 4.49 16.13 1.94
C ARG A 114 3.41 16.71 1.02
N GLN A 115 2.41 15.90 0.62
CA GLN A 115 1.30 16.27 -0.27
C GLN A 115 1.79 16.92 -1.58
N ILE A 116 2.88 16.40 -2.18
CA ILE A 116 3.59 17.07 -3.28
C ILE A 116 2.73 17.17 -4.55
N PHE A 117 1.99 16.11 -4.84
CA PHE A 117 1.01 16.05 -5.92
C PHE A 117 -0.41 15.95 -5.34
N GLU A 118 -1.42 16.25 -6.15
CA GLU A 118 -2.82 16.04 -5.79
C GLU A 118 -3.13 14.57 -5.53
N THR A 119 -4.14 14.30 -4.68
CA THR A 119 -4.53 12.95 -4.26
C THR A 119 -4.79 12.01 -5.44
N THR A 120 -5.47 12.50 -6.48
CA THR A 120 -5.76 11.74 -7.72
C THR A 120 -4.49 11.28 -8.45
N ILE A 121 -3.46 12.11 -8.46
CA ILE A 121 -2.15 11.79 -9.07
C ILE A 121 -1.39 10.82 -8.18
N GLN A 122 -1.43 11.02 -6.85
CA GLN A 122 -0.81 10.12 -5.87
C GLN A 122 -1.39 8.71 -5.96
N GLU A 123 -2.73 8.59 -5.98
CA GLU A 123 -3.46 7.34 -6.19
C GLU A 123 -3.10 6.69 -7.54
N ALA A 124 -3.00 7.48 -8.62
CA ALA A 124 -2.58 6.96 -9.93
C ALA A 124 -1.12 6.47 -9.98
N ILE A 125 -0.21 7.05 -9.18
CA ILE A 125 1.16 6.55 -9.01
C ILE A 125 1.13 5.22 -8.24
N GLU A 126 0.44 5.17 -7.10
CA GLU A 126 0.39 4.00 -6.22
C GLU A 126 -0.29 2.81 -6.93
N ALA A 127 -1.45 3.02 -7.56
CA ALA A 127 -2.17 2.00 -8.32
C ALA A 127 -1.32 1.37 -9.45
N ARG A 128 -0.53 2.16 -10.18
CA ARG A 128 0.38 1.64 -11.23
C ARG A 128 1.54 0.83 -10.66
N ILE A 129 2.05 1.20 -9.50
CA ILE A 129 3.12 0.43 -8.82
C ILE A 129 2.55 -0.91 -8.32
N ASP A 130 1.35 -0.90 -7.75
CA ASP A 130 0.72 -2.10 -7.21
C ASP A 130 0.19 -3.04 -8.32
N GLU A 131 -0.23 -2.51 -9.48
CA GLU A 131 -0.47 -3.30 -10.69
C GLU A 131 0.83 -3.98 -11.19
N LEU A 132 1.96 -3.27 -11.17
CA LEU A 132 3.27 -3.84 -11.53
C LEU A 132 3.74 -4.92 -10.53
N ASP A 133 3.40 -4.81 -9.25
CA ASP A 133 3.67 -5.87 -8.26
C ASP A 133 2.68 -7.03 -8.36
N LYS A 134 1.41 -6.79 -8.70
CA LYS A 134 0.42 -7.84 -8.93
C LYS A 134 0.77 -8.67 -10.17
N THR A 135 1.10 -8.03 -11.28
CA THR A 135 1.57 -8.71 -12.50
C THR A 135 2.89 -9.45 -12.30
N ARG A 136 3.74 -9.03 -11.35
CA ARG A 136 4.98 -9.75 -10.98
C ARG A 136 4.74 -10.92 -10.03
N SER A 137 3.88 -10.75 -9.02
CA SER A 137 3.56 -11.80 -8.04
C SER A 137 2.74 -12.95 -8.64
N SER A 138 1.92 -12.68 -9.67
CA SER A 138 1.31 -13.72 -10.51
C SER A 138 2.33 -14.60 -11.25
N GLY A 139 3.58 -14.15 -11.43
CA GLY A 139 4.63 -14.90 -12.10
C GLY A 139 5.59 -15.67 -11.18
N LYS A 140 5.77 -15.22 -9.91
CA LYS A 140 6.66 -15.87 -8.93
C LYS A 140 6.13 -15.67 -7.50
N LYS A 141 5.70 -16.78 -6.87
CA LYS A 141 5.44 -16.84 -5.42
C LYS A 141 6.74 -16.54 -4.65
N PRO A 142 6.81 -15.53 -3.76
CA PRO A 142 7.86 -15.46 -2.77
C PRO A 142 7.56 -16.47 -1.65
N LEU A 143 8.25 -17.60 -1.67
CA LEU A 143 8.22 -18.58 -0.59
C LEU A 143 9.10 -18.07 0.57
N GLY A 144 8.50 -17.85 1.74
CA GLY A 144 9.21 -17.62 3.01
C GLY A 144 9.62 -16.17 3.28
N GLY A 145 9.16 -15.61 4.41
CA GLY A 145 9.42 -14.21 4.75
C GLY A 145 8.94 -13.76 6.14
N SER A 146 9.14 -14.61 7.16
CA SER A 146 9.00 -14.35 8.61
C SER A 146 7.76 -13.64 9.16
N LEU A 147 7.06 -14.35 10.05
CA LEU A 147 6.07 -13.79 10.97
C LEU A 147 6.76 -13.08 12.15
N PHE A 148 6.02 -12.22 12.85
CA PHE A 148 6.28 -11.65 14.19
C PHE A 148 7.49 -10.70 14.37
N SER A 149 7.30 -9.38 14.16
CA SER A 149 7.70 -8.32 15.12
C SER A 149 7.32 -6.90 14.63
N GLY A 150 6.82 -6.06 15.55
CA GLY A 150 7.11 -4.61 15.55
C GLY A 150 6.36 -3.66 14.61
N SER A 151 5.16 -3.22 15.03
CA SER A 151 4.53 -1.89 14.75
C SER A 151 4.46 -1.31 13.32
N SER A 152 3.23 -0.97 12.92
CA SER A 152 2.89 -0.09 11.77
C SER A 152 3.39 -0.54 10.38
N GLY A 153 2.77 -1.60 9.86
CA GLY A 153 2.76 -2.02 8.46
C GLY A 153 1.32 -2.32 8.00
N PRO A 154 1.06 -2.49 6.69
CA PRO A 154 -0.30 -2.53 6.15
C PRO A 154 -1.11 -3.69 6.74
N SER A 155 -2.43 -3.48 6.80
CA SER A 155 -3.42 -4.43 7.31
C SER A 155 -3.12 -5.84 6.85
N ALA A 156 -3.18 -6.81 7.78
CA ALA A 156 -3.20 -8.22 7.40
C ALA A 156 -4.29 -8.44 6.34
N PRO A 157 -4.07 -9.28 5.31
CA PRO A 157 -5.08 -9.53 4.30
C PRO A 157 -6.37 -9.97 5.00
N SER A 158 -7.52 -9.44 4.56
CA SER A 158 -8.79 -9.46 5.29
C SER A 158 -9.29 -10.85 5.66
N GLU A 159 -8.86 -11.89 4.96
CA GLU A 159 -9.11 -13.30 5.30
C GLU A 159 -8.43 -13.74 6.61
N ILE A 160 -7.29 -13.16 6.97
CA ILE A 160 -6.49 -13.50 8.16
C ILE A 160 -6.87 -12.64 9.38
N GLU A 161 -7.52 -11.48 9.17
CA GLU A 161 -8.03 -10.61 10.24
C GLU A 161 -8.81 -11.36 11.36
N PRO A 162 -9.76 -12.28 11.08
CA PRO A 162 -10.45 -13.06 12.12
C PRO A 162 -9.55 -14.02 12.92
N LEU A 163 -8.35 -14.38 12.43
CA LEU A 163 -7.41 -15.23 13.17
C LEU A 163 -6.59 -14.47 14.20
N VAL A 164 -6.37 -13.17 14.01
CA VAL A 164 -5.59 -12.33 14.93
C VAL A 164 -6.12 -12.39 16.38
N PRO A 165 -7.43 -12.19 16.68
CA PRO A 165 -7.94 -12.32 18.05
C PRO A 165 -7.85 -13.75 18.60
N LEU A 166 -7.97 -14.78 17.76
CA LEU A 166 -7.83 -16.19 18.16
C LEU A 166 -6.38 -16.50 18.57
N GLN A 167 -5.40 -15.99 17.82
CA GLN A 167 -3.98 -16.13 18.16
C GLN A 167 -3.64 -15.38 19.47
N ILE A 168 -4.19 -14.18 19.68
CA ILE A 168 -4.02 -13.43 20.94
C ILE A 168 -4.62 -14.21 22.12
N ALA A 169 -5.80 -14.82 21.95
CA ALA A 169 -6.42 -15.65 22.97
C ALA A 169 -5.55 -16.88 23.32
N VAL A 170 -4.94 -17.54 22.32
CA VAL A 170 -3.99 -18.64 22.55
C VAL A 170 -2.76 -18.17 23.30
N SER A 171 -2.16 -17.02 22.94
CA SER A 171 -1.02 -16.46 23.66
C SER A 171 -1.34 -16.13 25.12
N LYS A 172 -2.50 -15.52 25.39
CA LYS A 172 -2.96 -15.20 26.76
C LYS A 172 -3.19 -16.47 27.59
N ALA A 173 -3.91 -17.44 27.05
CA ALA A 173 -4.21 -18.68 27.76
C ALA A 173 -2.96 -19.55 27.99
N ALA A 174 -2.02 -19.54 27.03
CA ALA A 174 -0.71 -20.17 27.21
C ALA A 174 0.07 -19.52 28.38
N ALA A 175 0.08 -18.18 28.49
CA ALA A 175 0.74 -17.49 29.60
C ALA A 175 0.19 -17.90 30.97
N LEU A 176 -1.12 -18.12 31.09
CA LEU A 176 -1.74 -18.62 32.34
C LEU A 176 -1.29 -20.05 32.67
N THR A 177 -1.16 -20.93 31.68
CA THR A 177 -0.70 -22.31 31.91
C THR A 177 0.78 -22.42 32.33
N ILE A 178 1.63 -21.46 31.96
CA ILE A 178 3.09 -21.49 32.24
C ILE A 178 3.39 -21.51 33.75
N SER A 179 2.64 -20.78 34.56
CA SER A 179 2.84 -20.74 36.03
C SER A 179 1.88 -21.63 36.79
N ALA A 180 0.63 -21.76 36.35
CA ALA A 180 -0.40 -22.50 37.07
C ALA A 180 -0.12 -24.00 37.15
N VAL A 181 0.29 -24.63 36.05
CA VAL A 181 0.52 -26.09 36.00
C VAL A 181 1.74 -26.50 36.83
N PRO A 182 2.96 -25.93 36.64
CA PRO A 182 4.12 -26.34 37.45
C PRO A 182 3.97 -26.05 38.95
N THR A 183 3.18 -25.04 39.32
CA THR A 183 2.86 -24.75 40.72
C THR A 183 1.97 -25.82 41.33
N ALA A 184 0.95 -26.27 40.60
CA ALA A 184 0.06 -27.35 41.04
C ALA A 184 0.81 -28.68 41.13
N ASP A 185 1.61 -29.02 40.12
CA ASP A 185 2.44 -30.24 40.10
C ASP A 185 3.45 -30.25 41.27
N SER A 186 4.17 -29.14 41.49
CA SER A 186 5.16 -29.04 42.56
C SER A 186 4.54 -29.17 43.96
N GLU A 187 3.35 -28.61 44.20
CA GLU A 187 2.65 -28.79 45.47
C GLU A 187 2.04 -30.20 45.61
N TYR A 188 1.59 -30.82 44.51
CA TYR A 188 1.13 -32.20 44.50
C TYR A 188 2.25 -33.18 44.89
N ASP A 189 3.42 -33.05 44.27
CA ASP A 189 4.59 -33.90 44.56
C ASP A 189 5.05 -33.74 46.01
N LYS A 190 5.08 -32.51 46.55
CA LYS A 190 5.45 -32.24 47.96
C LYS A 190 4.52 -32.91 48.96
N LEU A 191 3.24 -33.09 48.62
CA LEU A 191 2.21 -33.65 49.50
C LEU A 191 1.99 -35.16 49.30
N THR A 192 2.38 -35.70 48.15
CA THR A 192 2.18 -37.12 47.79
C THR A 192 3.46 -37.97 47.97
N ASP A 193 4.60 -37.34 48.24
CA ASP A 193 5.88 -38.01 48.49
C ASP A 193 5.84 -38.93 49.74
N PRO A 194 5.94 -40.26 49.57
CA PRO A 194 5.82 -41.22 50.66
C PRO A 194 7.06 -41.25 51.59
N SER A 195 8.15 -40.56 51.23
CA SER A 195 9.38 -40.52 52.03
C SER A 195 9.39 -39.43 53.10
N LYS A 196 8.41 -38.51 53.09
CA LYS A 196 8.31 -37.41 54.05
C LYS A 196 7.37 -37.75 55.20
N LEU A 197 7.79 -37.47 56.44
CA LEU A 197 6.94 -37.56 57.62
C LEU A 197 5.74 -36.59 57.46
N PRO A 198 4.49 -37.05 57.65
CA PRO A 198 3.32 -36.21 57.47
C PRO A 198 3.31 -35.07 58.50
N PRO A 199 2.96 -33.83 58.10
CA PRO A 199 2.81 -32.73 59.04
C PRO A 199 1.64 -32.99 60.00
N THR A 200 1.53 -32.20 61.07
CA THR A 200 0.44 -32.34 62.05
C THR A 200 -0.94 -32.30 61.35
N PRO A 201 -1.94 -33.08 61.81
CA PRO A 201 -3.20 -33.23 61.08
C PRO A 201 -3.90 -31.92 60.67
N PRO A 202 -3.91 -30.84 61.48
CA PRO A 202 -4.48 -29.56 61.06
C PRO A 202 -3.70 -28.90 59.91
N VAL A 203 -2.37 -28.98 59.93
CA VAL A 203 -1.50 -28.43 58.88
C VAL A 203 -1.61 -29.26 57.60
N HIS A 204 -1.75 -30.58 57.72
CA HIS A 204 -1.99 -31.46 56.58
C HIS A 204 -3.32 -31.11 55.87
N ALA A 205 -4.42 -30.96 56.61
CA ALA A 205 -5.72 -30.58 56.06
C ALA A 205 -5.69 -29.20 55.39
N ALA A 206 -4.99 -28.22 55.99
CA ALA A 206 -4.80 -26.90 55.40
C ALA A 206 -4.02 -26.95 54.07
N ARG A 207 -2.93 -27.73 54.00
CA ARG A 207 -2.15 -27.91 52.77
C ARG A 207 -2.93 -28.63 51.67
N LEU A 208 -3.69 -29.68 51.99
CA LEU A 208 -4.58 -30.34 51.03
C LEU A 208 -5.64 -29.37 50.46
N SER A 209 -6.19 -28.50 51.31
CA SER A 209 -7.14 -27.46 50.88
C SER A 209 -6.51 -26.44 49.94
N ALA A 210 -5.25 -26.05 50.19
CA ALA A 210 -4.47 -25.19 49.29
C ALA A 210 -4.13 -25.89 47.96
N LEU A 211 -3.76 -27.18 48.00
CA LEU A 211 -3.49 -27.98 46.81
C LEU A 211 -4.73 -28.10 45.92
N LEU A 212 -5.91 -28.38 46.48
CA LEU A 212 -7.17 -28.41 45.71
C LEU A 212 -7.44 -27.08 44.99
N LYS A 213 -7.16 -25.94 45.64
CA LYS A 213 -7.27 -24.62 45.01
C LYS A 213 -6.28 -24.42 43.86
N ASN A 214 -5.03 -24.88 44.04
CA ASN A 214 -4.00 -24.79 43.00
C ASN A 214 -4.32 -25.69 41.80
N LEU A 215 -4.79 -26.91 42.04
CA LEU A 215 -5.25 -27.84 41.01
C LEU A 215 -6.45 -27.28 40.22
N ALA A 216 -7.46 -26.73 40.90
CA ALA A 216 -8.60 -26.09 40.23
C ALA A 216 -8.18 -24.88 39.37
N ASN A 217 -7.19 -24.11 39.81
CA ASN A 217 -6.63 -23.00 39.03
C ASN A 217 -5.87 -23.50 37.79
N ALA A 218 -5.08 -24.58 37.92
CA ALA A 218 -4.38 -25.21 36.81
C ALA A 218 -5.36 -25.83 35.80
N GLU A 219 -6.38 -26.54 36.26
CA GLU A 219 -7.47 -27.10 35.43
C GLU A 219 -8.19 -26.01 34.64
N GLY A 220 -8.51 -24.88 35.28
CA GLY A 220 -9.12 -23.72 34.62
C GLY A 220 -8.23 -23.12 33.53
N ALA A 221 -6.94 -22.89 33.83
CA ALA A 221 -5.98 -22.36 32.86
C ALA A 221 -5.77 -23.30 31.66
N VAL A 222 -5.66 -24.61 31.91
CA VAL A 222 -5.54 -25.63 30.85
C VAL A 222 -6.82 -25.68 30.01
N SER A 223 -8.01 -25.59 30.63
CA SER A 223 -9.29 -25.58 29.93
C SER A 223 -9.44 -24.36 29.01
N GLU A 224 -9.02 -23.17 29.46
CA GLU A 224 -9.00 -21.96 28.63
C GLU A 224 -8.01 -22.10 27.45
N SER A 225 -6.82 -22.67 27.70
CA SER A 225 -5.80 -22.94 26.67
C SER A 225 -6.29 -23.92 25.60
N ILE A 226 -6.97 -25.01 26.01
CA ILE A 226 -7.60 -25.97 25.08
C ILE A 226 -8.70 -25.28 24.26
N LYS A 227 -9.57 -24.48 24.89
CA LYS A 227 -10.64 -23.74 24.20
C LYS A 227 -10.08 -22.77 23.16
N ALA A 228 -9.08 -21.97 23.53
CA ALA A 228 -8.44 -21.01 22.63
C ALA A 228 -7.79 -21.71 21.42
N ARG A 229 -7.04 -22.80 21.66
CA ARG A 229 -6.38 -23.57 20.59
C ARG A 229 -7.39 -24.23 19.64
N ARG A 230 -8.48 -24.80 20.15
CA ARG A 230 -9.58 -25.34 19.31
C ARG A 230 -10.20 -24.25 18.43
N GLY A 231 -10.44 -23.06 18.98
CA GLY A 231 -10.95 -21.92 18.21
C GLY A 231 -10.02 -21.50 17.07
N LEU A 232 -8.71 -21.38 17.35
CA LEU A 232 -7.71 -21.06 16.34
C LEU A 232 -7.63 -22.12 15.22
N ILE A 233 -7.65 -23.41 15.58
CA ILE A 233 -7.63 -24.52 14.61
C ILE A 233 -8.85 -24.44 13.68
N ALA A 234 -10.07 -24.30 14.24
CA ALA A 234 -11.28 -24.21 13.44
C ALA A 234 -11.28 -22.99 12.49
N GLY A 235 -10.71 -21.85 12.93
CA GLY A 235 -10.52 -20.68 12.08
C GLY A 235 -9.55 -20.95 10.91
N LEU A 236 -8.41 -21.60 11.18
CA LEU A 236 -7.44 -21.98 10.16
C LEU A 236 -8.02 -22.97 9.16
N GLU A 237 -8.76 -23.98 9.63
CA GLU A 237 -9.44 -24.97 8.79
C GLU A 237 -10.47 -24.33 7.85
N SER A 238 -11.23 -23.33 8.31
CA SER A 238 -12.18 -22.57 7.49
C SER A 238 -11.51 -21.82 6.32
N ILE A 239 -10.34 -21.19 6.56
CA ILE A 239 -9.57 -20.52 5.49
C ILE A 239 -9.00 -21.56 4.51
N ILE A 240 -8.48 -22.68 5.01
CA ILE A 240 -7.98 -23.77 4.17
C ILE A 240 -9.08 -24.31 3.25
N GLU A 241 -10.30 -24.50 3.77
CA GLU A 241 -11.42 -25.03 2.99
C GLU A 241 -11.96 -24.03 1.96
N THR A 242 -11.98 -22.74 2.32
CA THR A 242 -12.28 -21.65 1.37
C THR A 242 -11.28 -21.66 0.20
N ASN A 243 -9.98 -21.80 0.49
CA ASN A 243 -8.93 -21.84 -0.52
C ASN A 243 -8.99 -23.12 -1.38
N ARG A 244 -9.33 -24.28 -0.80
CA ARG A 244 -9.56 -25.53 -1.56
C ARG A 244 -10.74 -25.40 -2.53
N THR A 245 -11.84 -24.79 -2.08
CA THR A 245 -13.03 -24.57 -2.90
C THR A 245 -12.72 -23.62 -4.08
N ALA A 246 -11.99 -22.53 -3.82
CA ALA A 246 -11.53 -21.62 -4.86
C ALA A 246 -10.61 -22.32 -5.87
N LEU A 247 -9.63 -23.09 -5.40
CA LEU A 247 -8.71 -23.86 -6.25
C LEU A 247 -9.46 -24.83 -7.18
N ALA A 248 -10.41 -25.61 -6.65
CA ALA A 248 -11.21 -26.54 -7.44
C ALA A 248 -12.05 -25.83 -8.52
N SER A 249 -12.59 -24.64 -8.22
CA SER A 249 -13.28 -23.80 -9.20
C SER A 249 -12.33 -23.31 -10.30
N GLU A 250 -11.13 -22.83 -9.95
CA GLU A 250 -10.13 -22.38 -10.93
C GLU A 250 -9.63 -23.52 -11.83
N GLU A 251 -9.46 -24.72 -11.29
CA GLU A 251 -9.09 -25.92 -12.05
C GLU A 251 -10.19 -26.32 -13.06
N ALA A 252 -11.47 -26.30 -12.64
CA ALA A 252 -12.60 -26.55 -13.54
C ALA A 252 -12.77 -25.46 -14.62
N GLN A 253 -12.51 -24.19 -14.28
CA GLN A 253 -12.48 -23.09 -15.26
C GLN A 253 -11.36 -23.29 -16.29
N LYS A 254 -10.16 -23.69 -15.86
CA LYS A 254 -9.03 -24.00 -16.74
C LYS A 254 -9.36 -25.14 -17.71
N GLU A 255 -9.98 -26.22 -17.24
CA GLU A 255 -10.42 -27.33 -18.11
C GLU A 255 -11.47 -26.86 -19.13
N THR A 256 -12.43 -26.04 -18.69
CA THR A 256 -13.44 -25.42 -19.57
C THR A 256 -12.79 -24.55 -20.65
N LEU A 257 -11.77 -23.75 -20.30
CA LEU A 257 -11.03 -22.91 -21.26
C LEU A 257 -10.21 -23.74 -22.25
N ILE A 258 -9.57 -24.84 -21.82
CA ILE A 258 -8.86 -25.77 -22.72
C ILE A 258 -9.84 -26.39 -23.71
N THR A 259 -10.99 -26.88 -23.25
CA THR A 259 -12.04 -27.44 -24.10
C THR A 259 -12.56 -26.43 -25.12
N ARG A 260 -12.87 -25.20 -24.68
CA ARG A 260 -13.28 -24.11 -25.58
C ARG A 260 -12.21 -23.76 -26.60
N LYS A 261 -10.93 -23.68 -26.21
CA LYS A 261 -9.81 -23.43 -27.11
C LYS A 261 -9.76 -24.50 -28.21
N ASN A 262 -9.80 -25.78 -27.84
CA ASN A 262 -9.73 -26.90 -28.78
C ASN A 262 -10.90 -26.86 -29.80
N VAL A 263 -12.11 -26.50 -29.37
CA VAL A 263 -13.27 -26.33 -30.27
C VAL A 263 -13.07 -25.19 -31.26
N ILE A 264 -12.53 -24.04 -30.83
CA ILE A 264 -12.24 -22.91 -31.71
C ILE A 264 -11.08 -23.23 -32.67
N GLU A 265 -10.06 -23.94 -32.19
CA GLU A 265 -8.91 -24.38 -33.01
C GLU A 265 -9.34 -25.38 -34.10
N ALA A 266 -10.26 -26.30 -33.79
CA ALA A 266 -10.88 -27.19 -34.78
C ALA A 266 -11.70 -26.42 -35.84
N LYS A 267 -12.57 -25.49 -35.41
CA LYS A 267 -13.35 -24.64 -36.34
C LYS A 267 -12.47 -23.76 -37.22
N LYS A 268 -11.39 -23.20 -36.66
CA LYS A 268 -10.40 -22.42 -37.41
C LYS A 268 -9.79 -23.27 -38.53
N ARG A 269 -9.38 -24.51 -38.22
CA ARG A 269 -8.85 -25.45 -39.21
C ARG A 269 -9.87 -25.82 -40.29
N GLU A 270 -11.13 -26.07 -39.92
CA GLU A 270 -12.21 -26.35 -40.87
C GLU A 270 -12.41 -25.20 -41.88
N VAL A 271 -12.38 -23.95 -41.40
CA VAL A 271 -12.45 -22.76 -42.26
C VAL A 271 -11.20 -22.64 -43.16
N GLU A 272 -10.00 -22.88 -42.63
CA GLU A 272 -8.74 -22.86 -43.40
C GLU A 272 -8.71 -23.94 -44.49
N ASP A 273 -9.11 -25.18 -44.17
CA ASP A 273 -9.24 -26.29 -45.12
C ASP A 273 -10.35 -26.02 -46.17
N GLY A 274 -11.42 -25.29 -45.80
CA GLY A 274 -12.45 -24.80 -46.71
C GLY A 274 -11.93 -23.78 -47.72
N ILE A 275 -11.14 -22.79 -47.26
CA ILE A 275 -10.51 -21.78 -48.11
C ILE A 275 -9.53 -22.43 -49.10
N MET A 276 -8.65 -23.32 -48.64
CA MET A 276 -7.70 -24.02 -49.53
C MET A 276 -8.41 -24.85 -50.60
N ARG A 277 -9.54 -25.47 -50.26
CA ARG A 277 -10.37 -26.24 -51.21
C ARG A 277 -11.03 -25.34 -52.24
N GLY A 278 -11.60 -24.20 -51.81
CA GLY A 278 -12.22 -23.21 -52.70
C GLY A 278 -11.23 -22.59 -53.69
N LEU A 279 -9.98 -22.36 -53.25
CA LEU A 279 -8.89 -21.85 -54.11
C LEU A 279 -8.31 -22.91 -55.06
N SER A 280 -8.59 -24.19 -54.85
CA SER A 280 -8.05 -25.30 -55.65
C SER A 280 -9.00 -25.81 -56.74
N ALA A 281 -10.21 -25.23 -56.85
CA ALA A 281 -11.18 -25.59 -57.90
C ALA A 281 -10.86 -24.87 -59.22
N PRO A 282 -10.63 -25.58 -60.34
CA PRO A 282 -10.26 -24.94 -61.60
C PRO A 282 -11.48 -24.33 -62.32
N SER A 283 -11.44 -23.02 -62.53
CA SER A 283 -12.43 -22.28 -63.32
C SER A 283 -12.48 -22.74 -64.77
N THR A 284 -13.61 -23.30 -65.22
CA THR A 284 -13.92 -23.50 -66.65
C THR A 284 -15.37 -23.09 -66.93
N PRO A 285 -15.63 -22.17 -67.89
CA PRO A 285 -16.98 -21.80 -68.28
C PRO A 285 -17.46 -22.66 -69.46
N VAL A 286 -18.68 -23.18 -69.37
CA VAL A 286 -19.40 -23.75 -70.53
C VAL A 286 -20.77 -23.08 -70.62
N VAL A 287 -21.03 -22.48 -71.78
CA VAL A 287 -22.30 -21.81 -72.12
C VAL A 287 -23.28 -22.87 -72.64
N ALA A 288 -24.48 -22.94 -72.04
CA ALA A 288 -25.61 -23.67 -72.62
C ALA A 288 -26.93 -22.93 -72.34
N HIS A 289 -27.79 -22.86 -73.34
CA HIS A 289 -28.94 -21.95 -73.42
C HIS A 289 -30.23 -22.78 -73.51
N GLY A 290 -31.29 -22.40 -72.78
CA GLY A 290 -32.67 -22.77 -73.11
C GLY A 290 -33.41 -23.73 -72.17
N SER A 291 -34.55 -23.26 -71.68
CA SER A 291 -35.70 -24.04 -71.18
C SER A 291 -36.78 -24.08 -72.31
N PRO A 292 -38.07 -24.52 -72.15
CA PRO A 292 -38.77 -25.05 -70.95
C PRO A 292 -39.81 -26.21 -71.21
N ILE A 293 -40.67 -26.47 -70.21
CA ILE A 293 -42.05 -27.05 -70.25
C ILE A 293 -42.23 -28.60 -70.26
N SER A 294 -42.74 -29.18 -69.16
CA SER A 294 -44.09 -29.80 -69.04
C SER A 294 -44.31 -30.66 -67.77
N ASP A 295 -45.49 -30.55 -67.15
CA ASP A 295 -46.05 -31.34 -66.02
C ASP A 295 -47.06 -32.42 -66.56
N PRO A 296 -47.70 -33.34 -65.79
CA PRO A 296 -47.55 -33.70 -64.35
C PRO A 296 -47.64 -35.23 -64.00
N ARG A 297 -47.56 -35.56 -62.69
CA ARG A 297 -48.15 -36.72 -61.91
C ARG A 297 -47.23 -37.84 -61.34
N THR A 298 -47.78 -38.45 -60.27
CA THR A 298 -47.48 -39.75 -59.61
C THR A 298 -46.33 -39.90 -58.57
N ASN A 299 -46.67 -39.58 -57.31
CA ASN A 299 -46.64 -40.45 -56.12
C ASN A 299 -45.49 -41.48 -55.89
N GLY A 300 -44.57 -41.16 -54.97
CA GLY A 300 -44.13 -42.09 -53.91
C GLY A 300 -42.72 -42.74 -53.98
N ARG A 301 -42.04 -42.71 -52.81
CA ARG A 301 -40.99 -43.63 -52.29
C ARG A 301 -39.49 -43.23 -52.40
N ILE A 302 -38.97 -42.71 -51.27
CA ILE A 302 -37.73 -43.08 -50.53
C ILE A 302 -36.32 -42.92 -51.20
N ILE A 303 -35.33 -42.55 -50.36
CA ILE A 303 -33.85 -42.46 -50.54
C ILE A 303 -33.32 -41.08 -50.98
N SER A 304 -32.67 -40.40 -50.01
CA SER A 304 -31.61 -39.38 -50.18
C SER A 304 -30.35 -40.02 -50.81
N PRO A 305 -29.38 -39.30 -51.43
CA PRO A 305 -28.98 -37.97 -50.96
C PRO A 305 -28.38 -36.95 -51.96
N ASN A 306 -28.22 -35.74 -51.43
CA ASN A 306 -27.13 -34.77 -51.68
C ASN A 306 -27.09 -33.93 -52.96
N ASP A 307 -26.36 -32.81 -52.78
CA ASP A 307 -25.81 -31.85 -53.74
C ASP A 307 -26.80 -30.85 -54.39
N ASN A 308 -26.82 -29.55 -54.02
CA ASN A 308 -25.78 -28.49 -54.15
C ASN A 308 -25.72 -27.97 -55.62
N ALA A 309 -25.84 -26.68 -55.95
CA ALA A 309 -25.67 -25.44 -55.18
C ALA A 309 -26.51 -24.25 -55.75
N SER A 310 -26.23 -23.04 -55.25
CA SER A 310 -26.49 -21.72 -55.88
C SER A 310 -27.81 -20.99 -55.59
N VAL A 311 -27.90 -20.35 -54.42
CA VAL A 311 -28.50 -19.02 -54.30
C VAL A 311 -27.48 -18.09 -53.62
N GLU A 312 -27.25 -16.95 -54.27
CA GLU A 312 -26.47 -15.80 -53.80
C GLU A 312 -27.12 -15.20 -52.54
N PRO A 313 -26.42 -15.07 -51.39
CA PRO A 313 -27.00 -14.40 -50.23
C PRO A 313 -27.01 -12.89 -50.46
N GLU A 314 -28.20 -12.31 -50.56
CA GLU A 314 -28.39 -10.87 -50.53
C GLU A 314 -27.72 -10.23 -49.30
N ARG A 315 -27.26 -8.99 -49.47
CA ARG A 315 -26.69 -8.17 -48.39
C ARG A 315 -27.73 -8.05 -47.26
N PRO A 316 -27.40 -8.42 -46.01
CA PRO A 316 -28.28 -8.13 -44.88
C PRO A 316 -28.47 -6.62 -44.72
N ASP A 317 -29.71 -6.17 -44.63
CA ASP A 317 -30.02 -4.80 -44.28
C ASP A 317 -29.47 -4.47 -42.89
N VAL A 318 -28.83 -3.30 -42.80
CA VAL A 318 -28.34 -2.76 -41.54
C VAL A 318 -29.49 -2.10 -40.79
N GLU A 319 -30.21 -2.89 -39.97
CA GLU A 319 -31.09 -2.30 -38.95
C GLU A 319 -30.24 -1.47 -37.98
N GLU A 320 -30.31 -0.14 -38.13
CA GLU A 320 -29.71 0.79 -37.19
C GLU A 320 -30.36 0.62 -35.82
N LEU A 321 -29.53 0.33 -34.81
CA LEU A 321 -29.92 0.29 -33.39
C LEU A 321 -30.30 1.68 -32.88
N THR A 322 -31.45 2.18 -33.31
CA THR A 322 -32.13 3.34 -32.73
C THR A 322 -32.91 2.86 -31.50
N PRO A 323 -32.58 3.32 -30.28
CA PRO A 323 -33.25 2.85 -29.07
C PRO A 323 -34.71 3.35 -29.00
N PRO A 324 -35.64 2.54 -28.44
CA PRO A 324 -37.04 2.95 -28.29
C PRO A 324 -37.20 4.09 -27.27
N PRO A 325 -38.22 4.97 -27.45
CA PRO A 325 -38.39 6.19 -26.67
C PRO A 325 -38.95 5.93 -25.24
N PRO A 326 -38.68 6.84 -24.28
CA PRO A 326 -39.14 6.70 -22.91
C PRO A 326 -40.52 7.33 -22.63
N GLU A 327 -41.48 6.50 -22.21
CA GLU A 327 -42.75 6.90 -21.60
C GLU A 327 -43.08 5.92 -20.46
N SER A 328 -43.72 6.28 -19.34
CA SER A 328 -44.09 7.59 -18.79
C SER A 328 -44.42 7.46 -17.28
N ARG A 329 -43.87 8.33 -16.43
CA ARG A 329 -44.44 8.71 -15.10
C ARG A 329 -43.96 10.10 -14.67
N THR A 330 -44.79 11.10 -14.98
CA THR A 330 -44.82 12.49 -14.49
C THR A 330 -45.25 12.57 -12.99
N PRO A 331 -45.26 13.73 -12.26
CA PRO A 331 -45.46 15.09 -12.79
C PRO A 331 -44.74 16.32 -12.14
N ALA A 332 -44.84 17.43 -12.90
CA ALA A 332 -45.00 18.84 -12.49
C ALA A 332 -43.81 19.64 -11.89
N GLY A 333 -43.48 20.77 -12.56
CA GLY A 333 -42.59 21.81 -12.05
C GLY A 333 -42.02 22.75 -13.13
N SER A 334 -42.77 23.75 -13.56
CA SER A 334 -42.36 24.84 -14.49
C SER A 334 -42.99 26.16 -13.98
N PRO A 335 -42.53 27.37 -14.39
CA PRO A 335 -41.84 27.69 -15.66
C PRO A 335 -40.61 28.62 -15.56
N ALA A 336 -40.08 29.01 -16.72
CA ALA A 336 -38.87 29.81 -16.93
C ALA A 336 -39.15 31.31 -17.23
N THR A 337 -38.11 32.14 -17.10
CA THR A 337 -37.85 33.45 -17.76
C THR A 337 -36.45 33.93 -17.33
N ALA A 338 -35.68 34.75 -18.06
CA ALA A 338 -35.56 35.07 -19.48
C ALA A 338 -34.21 35.83 -19.66
N THR A 339 -33.55 35.72 -20.82
CA THR A 339 -32.53 36.72 -21.25
C THR A 339 -33.24 37.82 -22.05
N PRO A 340 -32.76 39.08 -22.05
CA PRO A 340 -31.92 39.48 -23.20
C PRO A 340 -30.89 40.60 -22.94
N ALA A 341 -30.06 40.82 -23.99
CA ALA A 341 -29.46 42.08 -24.42
C ALA A 341 -28.16 42.63 -23.77
N ALA A 342 -27.35 43.24 -24.63
CA ALA A 342 -26.13 44.03 -24.43
C ALA A 342 -26.12 45.14 -25.51
N PRO A 343 -25.04 45.91 -25.69
CA PRO A 343 -24.37 46.88 -24.81
C PRO A 343 -24.75 48.34 -25.25
N PRO A 344 -24.01 49.47 -25.01
CA PRO A 344 -22.67 49.73 -25.60
C PRO A 344 -21.71 50.69 -24.82
N THR A 345 -20.43 50.78 -25.28
CA THR A 345 -19.50 51.97 -25.23
C THR A 345 -19.14 52.63 -23.88
N HIS A 346 -18.00 53.31 -23.64
CA HIS A 346 -16.67 53.54 -24.26
C HIS A 346 -15.88 54.38 -23.20
N VAL A 347 -14.56 54.23 -22.98
CA VAL A 347 -13.48 55.19 -23.38
C VAL A 347 -12.24 54.87 -22.51
N GLN A 348 -11.03 54.94 -23.08
CA GLN A 348 -9.72 54.98 -22.42
C GLN A 348 -9.21 56.45 -22.45
N PRO A 349 -8.35 56.96 -21.52
CA PRO A 349 -6.92 56.64 -21.57
C PRO A 349 -6.14 56.65 -20.22
N SER A 350 -4.88 56.19 -20.26
CA SER A 350 -3.80 56.37 -19.25
C SER A 350 -3.17 57.80 -19.36
N PRO A 351 -2.04 58.25 -18.70
CA PRO A 351 -0.76 57.52 -18.44
C PRO A 351 0.10 57.94 -17.19
N PHE A 352 1.33 57.39 -17.09
CA PHE A 352 2.52 57.81 -16.26
C PHE A 352 2.48 57.55 -14.72
N SER A 353 3.60 57.34 -13.98
CA SER A 353 4.95 56.78 -14.25
C SER A 353 5.76 56.57 -12.94
N HIS A 354 6.95 55.94 -13.06
CA HIS A 354 8.16 56.03 -12.19
C HIS A 354 8.51 54.99 -11.10
N HIS A 355 9.64 54.31 -11.39
CA HIS A 355 10.82 53.98 -10.55
C HIS A 355 10.77 52.98 -9.36
N ALA A 356 11.80 52.12 -9.35
CA ALA A 356 12.31 51.32 -8.21
C ALA A 356 13.48 52.10 -7.51
N PRO A 357 14.10 51.65 -6.38
CA PRO A 357 15.01 50.49 -6.39
C PRO A 357 15.27 49.66 -5.08
N ILE A 358 15.69 48.39 -5.27
CA ILE A 358 16.81 47.63 -4.60
C ILE A 358 16.72 47.04 -3.14
N ALA A 359 16.87 45.70 -3.09
CA ALA A 359 17.52 44.79 -2.09
C ALA A 359 16.92 44.58 -0.67
N PRO A 360 17.44 43.61 0.13
CA PRO A 360 17.38 42.15 -0.07
C PRO A 360 16.70 41.43 1.14
N PRO A 361 16.65 40.08 1.18
CA PRO A 361 17.36 39.45 2.30
C PRO A 361 18.09 38.13 1.98
N THR A 362 19.07 37.84 2.84
CA THR A 362 19.92 36.64 2.89
C THR A 362 19.19 35.40 3.43
N ALA A 363 19.77 34.22 3.20
CA ALA A 363 19.26 32.95 3.67
C ALA A 363 19.36 32.80 5.20
N GLY A 364 18.36 32.14 5.80
CA GLY A 364 18.52 31.49 7.11
C GLY A 364 19.29 30.18 6.94
N ALA A 365 20.18 29.89 7.89
CA ALA A 365 21.02 28.70 7.90
C ALA A 365 20.54 27.65 8.91
N ASP A 366 20.82 26.40 8.57
CA ASP A 366 21.07 25.26 9.44
C ASP A 366 20.05 24.86 10.54
N LEU A 367 19.36 23.75 10.24
CA LEU A 367 19.09 22.70 11.22
C LEU A 367 19.48 21.34 10.60
N LEU A 368 19.95 20.43 11.47
CA LEU A 368 20.17 18.98 11.28
C LEU A 368 21.60 18.46 10.97
N SER A 369 22.52 18.64 11.94
CA SER A 369 23.47 17.63 12.45
C SER A 369 24.23 18.21 13.66
N SER A 370 24.62 17.49 14.71
CA SER A 370 24.36 16.09 15.11
C SER A 370 24.75 15.88 16.59
N LEU A 371 24.07 14.95 17.27
CA LEU A 371 24.44 14.21 18.49
C LEU A 371 25.80 14.55 19.19
N SER A 372 25.75 15.19 20.37
CA SER A 372 26.57 14.85 21.57
C SER A 372 26.24 15.74 22.79
N MET A 373 26.42 15.19 24.00
CA MET A 373 26.31 15.82 25.34
C MET A 373 27.72 16.12 25.91
N PRO A 374 27.93 16.82 27.06
CA PRO A 374 27.19 17.89 27.75
C PRO A 374 28.11 19.17 27.77
N PRO A 375 28.53 19.88 28.86
CA PRO A 375 27.96 20.20 30.20
C PRO A 375 28.03 21.69 30.69
N VAL A 376 27.11 22.03 31.62
CA VAL A 376 27.23 22.91 32.81
C VAL A 376 27.89 24.32 32.76
N ARG A 377 27.07 25.38 33.01
CA ARG A 377 27.22 26.54 33.97
C ARG A 377 26.12 27.60 33.65
N HIS A 378 25.17 27.96 34.53
CA HIS A 378 25.22 29.01 35.59
C HIS A 378 25.71 30.39 35.07
N TYR A 379 25.07 31.57 35.24
CA TYR A 379 23.98 32.17 36.05
C TYR A 379 23.62 33.56 35.38
N PRO A 380 22.91 34.57 35.95
CA PRO A 380 21.64 34.66 36.72
C PRO A 380 20.63 35.71 36.13
N GLY A 381 19.45 35.93 36.74
CA GLY A 381 18.70 37.21 36.61
C GLY A 381 17.16 37.16 36.53
N THR A 382 16.47 37.58 37.59
CA THR A 382 15.00 37.78 37.75
C THR A 382 14.66 39.29 37.84
N PRO A 383 13.41 39.76 38.12
CA PRO A 383 12.04 39.23 37.93
C PRO A 383 11.06 40.24 37.24
N GLY A 384 9.81 39.84 36.98
CA GLY A 384 8.69 40.75 36.64
C GLY A 384 7.31 40.07 36.77
N SER A 385 6.30 40.76 37.31
CA SER A 385 5.01 40.17 37.77
C SER A 385 3.78 40.88 37.18
N ALA A 386 2.66 40.15 36.96
CA ALA A 386 1.31 40.47 37.50
C ALA A 386 0.11 39.94 36.65
N GLY A 387 -0.89 39.36 37.35
CA GLY A 387 -2.32 39.27 36.93
C GLY A 387 -2.73 38.12 35.98
N GLY A 388 -3.84 37.38 36.17
CA GLY A 388 -4.82 37.33 37.27
C GLY A 388 -6.21 36.85 36.78
N GLY A 389 -6.81 35.79 37.35
CA GLY A 389 -8.12 35.27 36.87
C GLY A 389 -8.73 34.04 37.57
N VAL A 390 -9.41 34.26 38.72
CA VAL A 390 -10.65 33.61 39.23
C VAL A 390 -10.96 32.14 38.77
N ALA A 391 -10.70 31.07 39.52
CA ALA A 391 -11.24 30.58 40.81
C ALA A 391 -12.51 29.67 40.79
N LYS A 392 -12.40 28.45 41.35
CA LYS A 392 -13.33 27.90 42.36
C LYS A 392 -12.74 26.68 43.10
N LYS A 393 -13.02 26.58 44.40
CA LYS A 393 -12.34 25.73 45.40
C LYS A 393 -13.02 24.38 45.60
N ARG A 394 -12.24 23.36 46.00
CA ARG A 394 -12.58 22.49 47.15
C ARG A 394 -11.38 22.43 48.08
N LYS A 395 -11.64 22.21 49.37
CA LYS A 395 -10.75 22.45 50.50
C LYS A 395 -10.60 21.17 51.31
N VAL A 396 -9.37 20.79 51.64
CA VAL A 396 -9.02 19.82 52.70
C VAL A 396 -7.76 20.37 53.38
N ASP A 397 -7.91 20.71 54.66
CA ASP A 397 -6.84 20.93 55.64
C ASP A 397 -6.42 19.53 56.19
N ASP A 398 -5.27 19.26 56.82
CA ASP A 398 -4.10 20.06 57.23
C ASP A 398 -2.88 19.12 57.47
N ASP A 399 -1.70 19.70 57.77
CA ASP A 399 -0.54 19.11 58.49
C ASP A 399 0.14 17.79 58.05
N TYR A 400 1.35 17.90 57.45
CA TYR A 400 2.57 17.21 57.93
C TYR A 400 3.84 17.98 57.50
N PRO A 401 4.97 17.95 58.24
CA PRO A 401 5.91 19.07 58.26
C PRO A 401 7.11 18.96 57.30
N ASP A 402 7.77 20.12 57.19
CA ASP A 402 9.12 20.33 56.67
C ASP A 402 10.16 19.35 57.28
N PHE A 403 10.93 18.71 56.40
CA PHE A 403 12.22 18.12 56.74
C PHE A 403 13.23 18.49 55.65
N GLY A 404 13.98 19.54 55.93
CA GLY A 404 15.15 19.91 55.13
C GLY A 404 16.32 18.93 55.31
N SER A 405 17.21 18.98 54.33
CA SER A 405 18.65 18.71 54.44
C SER A 405 19.16 17.46 55.20
N GLY A 406 19.64 16.49 54.42
CA GLY A 406 20.96 15.90 54.67
C GLY A 406 21.01 14.52 55.33
N GLU A 407 22.01 13.77 54.88
CA GLU A 407 22.55 12.50 55.43
C GLU A 407 21.74 11.19 55.24
N ASP A 408 22.51 10.14 54.94
CA ASP A 408 22.25 8.70 55.14
C ASP A 408 21.13 7.96 54.39
N ALA A 409 21.12 8.08 53.05
CA ALA A 409 20.45 7.12 52.16
C ALA A 409 21.22 5.79 51.94
N MET A 410 21.85 5.25 52.98
CA MET A 410 22.68 4.01 52.94
C MET A 410 22.42 3.06 54.13
N ALA A 411 21.35 3.26 54.91
CA ALA A 411 21.04 2.46 56.10
C ALA A 411 20.20 1.20 55.83
N ASP A 412 19.54 1.09 54.67
CA ASP A 412 18.58 0.02 54.34
C ASP A 412 19.09 -0.93 53.23
N LEU A 413 20.33 -1.41 53.35
CA LEU A 413 20.88 -2.46 52.48
C LEU A 413 21.41 -3.62 53.34
N ASP A 414 21.01 -4.85 53.00
CA ASP A 414 21.34 -6.06 53.74
C ASP A 414 22.86 -6.24 53.91
N GLU A 415 23.29 -6.59 55.13
CA GLU A 415 24.69 -6.57 55.57
C GLU A 415 25.57 -7.56 54.76
N ASP A 416 24.97 -8.68 54.34
CA ASP A 416 25.56 -9.70 53.47
C ASP A 416 25.76 -9.23 52.01
N VAL A 417 25.02 -8.23 51.53
CA VAL A 417 25.27 -7.58 50.22
C VAL A 417 26.43 -6.59 50.32
N ALA A 418 26.53 -5.89 51.46
CA ALA A 418 27.63 -4.94 51.72
C ALA A 418 28.99 -5.64 51.88
N GLU A 419 29.03 -6.86 52.43
CA GLU A 419 30.26 -7.65 52.57
C GLU A 419 30.74 -8.20 51.22
N LEU A 420 29.83 -8.67 50.37
CA LEU A 420 30.14 -9.25 49.06
C LEU A 420 30.79 -8.23 48.10
N LEU A 421 30.28 -6.99 48.08
CA LEU A 421 30.86 -5.88 47.32
C LEU A 421 32.24 -5.43 47.85
N ARG A 422 32.52 -5.67 49.13
CA ARG A 422 33.81 -5.32 49.76
C ARG A 422 34.91 -6.34 49.45
N ALA A 423 34.53 -7.61 49.25
CA ALA A 423 35.43 -8.68 48.84
C ALA A 423 35.88 -8.53 47.37
N GLU A 424 34.99 -8.06 46.48
CA GLU A 424 35.28 -7.92 45.04
C GLU A 424 36.26 -6.77 44.72
N SER A 425 36.25 -5.68 45.50
CA SER A 425 37.15 -4.54 45.29
C SER A 425 38.59 -4.71 45.83
N GLY A 426 38.92 -5.86 46.41
CA GLY A 426 40.16 -6.06 47.19
C GLY A 426 41.40 -6.51 46.41
N GLY A 427 41.30 -6.75 45.10
CA GLY A 427 42.20 -7.67 44.40
C GLY A 427 42.84 -7.26 43.08
N VAL A 428 43.47 -6.08 42.96
CA VAL A 428 44.71 -5.89 42.17
C VAL A 428 45.53 -4.75 42.80
N ARG A 429 46.82 -5.00 43.07
CA ARG A 429 47.84 -3.98 43.37
C ARG A 429 49.13 -4.32 42.63
#